data_AF-A0A853GMF5-F1
#
_entry.id   AF-A0A853GMF5-F1
#
_cell.length_a   1.000
_cell.length_b   1.000
_cell.length_c   1.000
_cell.angle_alpha   90.00
_cell.angle_beta   90.00
_cell.angle_gamma   90.00
#
_symmetry.space_group_name_H-M   'P 1'
#
loop_
_entity.id
_entity.type
_entity.pdbx_description
1 polymer ?
#
loop_
_entity_poly.entity_id
_entity_poly.type
_entity_poly.pdbx_seq_one_letter_code
_entity_poly.pdbx_strand_id
1 'polypeptide(L)'
;MTEFTSLAQAAGTVTEFTSLAQAAGTVTEFTSSAQAAGTVTELISLAQAAGTVTEFTSLAQATGTVTEFASMAHVAGTAAEFTSLAQVAGIVTE
;
A
#
# COMPACT_ATOMS: atom_id res chain seq x y z
N MET A 1 13.90 -18.48 -3.56
CA MET A 1 14.00 -17.02 -3.57
C MET A 1 12.85 -16.54 -4.43
N THR A 2 11.83 -15.95 -3.81
CA THR A 2 10.63 -15.48 -4.49
C THR A 2 10.44 -14.02 -4.15
N GLU A 3 10.33 -13.20 -5.18
CA GLU A 3 10.00 -11.78 -5.10
C GLU A 3 8.50 -11.62 -5.43
N PHE A 4 7.82 -10.74 -4.72
CA PHE A 4 6.42 -10.41 -4.94
C PHE A 4 6.26 -8.90 -5.07
N THR A 5 5.69 -8.45 -6.19
CA THR A 5 5.45 -7.02 -6.45
C THR A 5 4.01 -6.78 -6.90
N SER A 6 3.33 -5.83 -6.27
CA SER A 6 1.98 -5.37 -6.64
C SER A 6 1.95 -3.85 -6.77
N LEU A 7 1.35 -3.36 -7.86
CA LEU A 7 1.18 -1.94 -8.15
C LEU A 7 -0.25 -1.66 -8.61
N ALA A 8 -0.93 -0.74 -7.92
CA ALA A 8 -2.27 -0.27 -8.27
C ALA A 8 -2.26 1.25 -8.41
N GLN A 9 -2.91 1.78 -9.44
CA GLN A 9 -2.97 3.22 -9.71
C GLN A 9 -4.37 3.66 -10.17
N ALA A 10 -4.80 4.83 -9.73
CA ALA A 10 -6.03 5.49 -10.19
C ALA A 10 -5.82 7.01 -10.38
N ALA A 11 -6.57 7.62 -11.30
CA ALA A 11 -6.49 9.05 -11.58
C ALA A 11 -7.87 9.65 -11.93
N GLY A 12 -8.07 10.93 -11.62
CA GLY A 12 -9.28 11.69 -11.92
C GLY A 12 -10.20 11.82 -10.70
N THR A 13 -11.51 11.71 -10.91
CA THR A 13 -12.49 11.64 -9.81
C THR A 13 -12.70 10.19 -9.42
N VAL A 14 -12.33 9.84 -8.19
CA VAL A 14 -12.35 8.49 -7.65
C VAL A 14 -13.19 8.51 -6.38
N THR A 15 -14.28 7.76 -6.38
CA THR A 15 -15.08 7.59 -5.16
C THR A 15 -14.36 6.70 -4.17
N GLU A 16 -13.93 5.51 -4.61
CA GLU A 16 -13.25 4.55 -3.74
C GLU A 16 -12.10 3.90 -4.52
N PHE A 17 -10.93 3.81 -3.90
CA PHE A 17 -9.78 3.09 -4.44
C PHE A 17 -9.18 2.18 -3.39
N THR A 18 -9.33 0.87 -3.60
CA THR A 18 -8.81 -0.17 -2.72
C THR A 18 -7.72 -0.97 -3.42
N SER A 19 -6.57 -1.12 -2.77
CA SER A 19 -5.46 -1.97 -3.21
C SER A 19 -5.12 -3.00 -2.14
N LEU A 20 -5.03 -4.26 -2.53
CA LEU A 20 -4.70 -5.38 -1.65
C LEU A 20 -3.54 -6.21 -2.23
N ALA A 21 -2.50 -6.42 -1.43
CA ALA A 21 -1.35 -7.25 -1.76
C ALA A 21 -1.11 -8.28 -0.65
N GLN A 22 -1.02 -9.55 -1.01
CA GLN A 22 -0.82 -10.65 -0.05
C GLN A 22 0.20 -11.67 -0.56
N ALA A 23 1.12 -12.09 0.31
CA ALA A 23 2.05 -13.19 0.04
C ALA A 23 2.19 -14.11 1.27
N ALA A 24 2.57 -15.36 1.04
CA ALA A 24 2.81 -16.33 2.10
C ALA A 24 4.04 -17.22 1.80
N GLY A 25 4.70 -17.70 2.84
CA GLY A 25 5.87 -18.59 2.76
C GLY A 25 7.19 -17.87 2.98
N THR A 26 8.25 -18.30 2.29
CA THR A 26 9.57 -17.66 2.34
C THR A 26 9.71 -16.69 1.17
N VAL A 27 9.61 -15.39 1.46
CA VAL A 27 9.70 -14.30 0.49
C VAL A 27 11.01 -13.56 0.68
N THR A 28 11.72 -13.30 -0.40
CA THR A 28 12.96 -12.52 -0.33
C THR A 28 12.62 -11.04 -0.34
N GLU A 29 11.77 -10.60 -1.26
CA GLU A 29 11.31 -9.22 -1.34
C GLU A 29 9.78 -9.19 -1.53
N PHE A 30 9.09 -8.42 -0.71
CA PHE A 30 7.68 -8.11 -0.87
C PHE A 30 7.52 -6.61 -1.06
N THR A 31 7.00 -6.19 -2.21
CA THR A 31 6.74 -4.79 -2.53
C THR A 31 5.28 -4.58 -2.92
N SER A 32 4.60 -3.64 -2.25
CA SER A 32 3.24 -3.22 -2.59
C SER A 32 3.18 -1.70 -2.73
N SER A 33 2.60 -1.21 -3.83
CA SER A 33 2.37 0.21 -4.05
C SER A 33 0.95 0.51 -4.51
N ALA A 34 0.31 1.49 -3.88
CA ALA A 34 -1.01 2.01 -4.23
C ALA A 34 -0.94 3.52 -4.41
N GLN A 35 -1.34 4.03 -5.57
CA GLN A 35 -1.27 5.46 -5.88
C GLN A 35 -2.61 5.98 -6.43
N ALA A 36 -3.12 7.08 -5.90
CA ALA A 36 -4.28 7.77 -6.47
C ALA A 36 -3.99 9.26 -6.69
N ALA A 37 -4.52 9.83 -7.77
CA ALA A 37 -4.37 11.25 -8.08
C ALA A 37 -5.69 11.90 -8.50
N GLY A 38 -5.95 13.13 -8.06
CA GLY A 38 -7.15 13.91 -8.42
C GLY A 38 -8.06 14.16 -7.22
N THR A 39 -9.36 13.93 -7.38
CA THR A 39 -10.34 14.02 -6.27
C THR A 39 -10.67 12.61 -5.83
N VAL A 40 -10.22 12.22 -4.65
CA VAL A 40 -10.38 10.89 -4.06
C VAL A 40 -11.25 11.00 -2.82
N THR A 41 -12.40 10.34 -2.80
CA THR A 41 -13.20 10.30 -1.55
C THR A 41 -12.56 9.31 -0.58
N GLU A 42 -12.22 8.10 -1.02
CA GLU A 42 -11.61 7.11 -0.14
C GLU A 42 -10.47 6.36 -0.83
N LEU A 43 -9.32 6.27 -0.15
CA LEU A 43 -8.21 5.39 -0.52
C LEU A 43 -7.91 4.40 0.60
N ILE A 44 -7.93 3.11 0.29
CA ILE A 44 -7.49 2.03 1.18
C ILE A 44 -6.36 1.25 0.52
N SER A 45 -5.24 1.12 1.22
CA SER A 45 -4.11 0.27 0.80
C SER A 45 -3.77 -0.73 1.89
N LEU A 46 -3.77 -2.01 1.54
CA LEU A 46 -3.48 -3.10 2.46
C LEU A 46 -2.42 -4.04 1.89
N ALA A 47 -1.32 -4.17 2.62
CA ALA A 47 -0.19 -5.03 2.28
C ALA A 47 0.05 -6.03 3.41
N GLN A 48 -0.01 -7.33 3.12
CA GLN A 48 0.18 -8.38 4.12
C GLN A 48 1.13 -9.46 3.63
N ALA A 49 2.03 -9.91 4.49
CA ALA A 49 2.81 -11.11 4.26
C ALA A 49 2.73 -12.06 5.45
N ALA A 50 2.82 -13.37 5.20
CA ALA A 50 2.87 -14.40 6.23
C ALA A 50 4.09 -15.32 6.03
N GLY A 51 4.84 -15.62 7.09
CA GLY A 51 6.04 -16.46 7.03
C GLY A 51 7.35 -15.69 7.23
N THR A 52 8.37 -16.01 6.43
CA THR A 52 9.69 -15.37 6.52
C THR A 52 9.88 -14.44 5.34
N VAL A 53 10.01 -13.15 5.61
CA VAL A 53 10.26 -12.10 4.63
C VAL A 53 11.65 -11.52 4.90
N THR A 54 12.48 -11.37 3.88
CA THR A 54 13.76 -10.64 4.07
C THR A 54 13.47 -9.15 4.06
N GLU A 55 12.90 -8.64 2.97
CA GLU A 55 12.52 -7.24 2.85
C GLU A 55 11.01 -7.10 2.57
N PHE A 56 10.33 -6.30 3.38
CA PHE A 56 8.93 -5.94 3.19
C PHE A 56 8.80 -4.44 2.98
N THR A 57 8.21 -4.02 1.86
CA THR A 57 7.96 -2.62 1.51
C THR A 57 6.49 -2.43 1.12
N SER A 58 5.82 -1.49 1.77
CA SER A 58 4.46 -1.05 1.42
C SER A 58 4.40 0.46 1.29
N LEU A 59 3.86 0.94 0.17
CA LEU A 59 3.76 2.34 -0.17
C LEU A 59 2.34 2.71 -0.59
N ALA A 60 1.71 3.63 0.13
CA ALA A 60 0.44 4.21 -0.25
C ALA A 60 0.60 5.72 -0.46
N GLN A 61 0.15 6.22 -1.61
CA GLN A 61 0.20 7.65 -1.93
C GLN A 61 -1.12 8.15 -2.50
N ALA A 62 -1.57 9.30 -2.04
CA ALA A 62 -2.65 10.05 -2.66
C ALA A 62 -2.20 11.48 -2.98
N THR A 63 -2.57 12.00 -4.15
CA THR A 63 -2.26 13.37 -4.58
C THR A 63 -3.54 14.10 -4.99
N GLY A 64 -3.74 15.33 -4.51
CA GLY A 64 -4.92 16.14 -4.84
C GLY A 64 -5.87 16.34 -3.66
N THR A 65 -7.18 16.29 -3.88
CA THR A 65 -8.18 16.41 -2.80
C THR A 65 -8.54 15.02 -2.32
N VAL A 66 -8.35 14.74 -1.03
CA VAL A 66 -8.59 13.44 -0.42
C VAL A 66 -9.50 13.59 0.79
N THR A 67 -10.58 12.81 0.89
CA THR A 67 -11.43 12.82 2.08
C THR A 67 -10.92 11.82 3.13
N GLU A 68 -10.81 10.55 2.74
CA GLU A 68 -10.33 9.48 3.60
C GLU A 68 -9.14 8.75 2.98
N PHE A 69 -8.14 8.45 3.81
CA PHE A 69 -6.93 7.74 3.41
C PHE A 69 -6.50 6.78 4.52
N ALA A 70 -6.48 5.50 4.19
CA ALA A 70 -6.05 4.42 5.07
C ALA A 70 -4.96 3.59 4.39
N SER A 71 -3.88 3.33 5.13
CA SER A 71 -2.83 2.41 4.70
C SER A 71 -2.43 1.50 5.84
N MET A 72 -2.34 0.21 5.54
CA MET A 72 -1.96 -0.81 6.50
C MET A 72 -0.95 -1.77 5.87
N ALA A 73 0.10 -2.04 6.64
CA ALA A 73 1.15 -2.96 6.29
C ALA A 73 1.38 -3.93 7.45
N HIS A 74 1.43 -5.22 7.17
CA HIS A 74 1.54 -6.23 8.23
C HIS A 74 2.36 -7.45 7.78
N VAL A 75 3.22 -7.94 8.67
CA VAL A 75 3.91 -9.22 8.50
C VAL A 75 3.55 -10.15 9.65
N ALA A 76 2.86 -11.24 9.33
CA ALA A 76 2.61 -12.35 10.24
C ALA A 76 3.79 -13.34 10.19
N GLY A 77 4.83 -13.09 10.98
CA GLY A 77 6.01 -13.97 11.05
C GLY A 77 7.29 -13.18 11.32
N THR A 78 8.30 -13.40 10.50
CA THR A 78 9.62 -12.75 10.63
C THR A 78 9.88 -11.85 9.42
N ALA A 79 10.31 -10.63 9.68
CA ALA A 79 10.83 -9.71 8.68
C ALA A 79 12.24 -9.29 9.11
N ALA A 80 13.24 -9.34 8.21
CA ALA A 80 14.54 -8.74 8.50
C ALA A 80 14.46 -7.21 8.38
N GLU A 81 13.76 -6.73 7.35
CA GLU A 81 13.49 -5.32 7.12
C GLU A 81 12.00 -5.11 6.83
N PHE A 82 11.44 -4.05 7.42
CA PHE A 82 10.04 -3.67 7.24
C PHE A 82 9.93 -2.16 7.05
N THR A 83 9.43 -1.77 5.89
CA THR A 83 9.17 -0.39 5.49
C THR A 83 7.71 -0.23 5.13
N SER A 84 7.04 0.73 5.77
CA SER A 84 5.70 1.16 5.41
C SER A 84 5.66 2.67 5.36
N LEU A 85 5.23 3.21 4.22
CA LEU A 85 5.08 4.64 4.01
C LEU A 85 3.69 4.93 3.46
N ALA A 86 3.04 5.91 4.08
CA ALA A 86 1.73 6.38 3.68
C ALA A 86 1.79 7.90 3.58
N GLN A 87 1.42 8.45 2.42
CA GLN A 87 1.54 9.89 2.15
C GLN A 87 0.30 10.42 1.45
N VAL A 88 -0.16 11.59 1.90
CA VAL A 88 -1.12 12.40 1.17
C VAL A 88 -0.45 13.73 0.81
N ALA A 89 -0.43 14.06 -0.48
CA ALA A 89 0.10 15.29 -1.03
C ALA A 89 -1.04 16.12 -1.63
N GLY A 90 -1.59 17.03 -0.86
CA GLY A 90 -2.67 17.91 -1.31
C GLY A 90 -3.59 18.33 -0.16
N ILE A 91 -4.88 18.49 -0.46
CA ILE A 91 -5.87 18.91 0.53
C ILE A 91 -6.52 17.66 1.11
N VAL A 92 -6.46 17.50 2.43
CA VAL A 92 -7.26 16.53 3.16
C VAL A 92 -8.52 17.23 3.65
N THR A 93 -9.70 16.69 3.32
CA THR A 93 -10.99 17.20 3.76
C THR A 93 -11.58 16.25 4.80
N GLU A 94 -11.94 16.75 5.98
CA GLU A 94 -12.64 16.00 7.03
C GLU A 94 -14.16 15.99 6.83
#